data_AF-G2GZB2-F1
#
_entry.id   AF-G2GZB2-F1
#
_cell.length_a   1.000
_cell.length_b   1.000
_cell.length_c   1.000
_cell.angle_alpha   90.00
_cell.angle_beta   90.00
_cell.angle_gamma   90.00
#
_symmetry.space_group_name_H-M   'P 1'
#
loop_
_entity.id
_entity.type
_entity.pdbx_description
1 polymer ?
#
loop_
_entity_poly.entity_id
_entity_poly.type
_entity_poly.pdbx_seq_one_letter_code
_entity_poly.pdbx_strand_id
1 'polypeptide(L)'
;MHAKGIPAQKAKMAMAMIGKNRHFHWKQILPRHFISTAKIVNYPYERVKNIILELTEKAEKIITEVQAEIPLGFPSKVSEIIFEGFRTQVEKLKLYTHL
;
A
#
# COMPACT_ATOMS: atom_id res chain seq x y z
N MET A 1 23.76 5.58 19.52
CA MET A 1 23.36 6.20 18.23
C MET A 1 21.93 5.78 17.94
N HIS A 2 20.95 6.69 17.94
CA HIS A 2 19.61 6.34 17.43
C HIS A 2 19.72 6.17 15.92
N ALA A 3 19.42 4.96 15.42
CA ALA A 3 19.39 4.71 14.00
C ALA A 3 18.36 5.65 13.35
N LYS A 4 18.83 6.61 12.55
CA LYS A 4 17.93 7.40 11.69
C LYS A 4 17.24 6.42 10.75
N GLY A 5 15.91 6.40 10.76
CA GLY A 5 15.11 5.56 9.88
C GLY A 5 15.45 5.75 8.41
N ILE A 6 15.09 4.77 7.58
CA ILE A 6 15.35 4.82 6.14
C ILE A 6 14.49 5.96 5.53
N PRO A 7 15.07 6.95 4.83
CA PRO A 7 14.30 7.95 4.13
C PRO A 7 13.32 7.29 3.15
N ALA A 8 12.08 7.78 3.07
CA ALA A 8 11.04 7.17 2.24
C ALA A 8 11.46 6.98 0.77
N GLN A 9 12.30 7.87 0.22
CA GLN A 9 12.83 7.76 -1.14
C GLN A 9 13.82 6.61 -1.33
N LYS A 10 14.49 6.18 -0.25
CA LYS A 10 15.50 5.11 -0.25
C LYS A 10 14.93 3.75 0.14
N ALA A 11 13.72 3.71 0.70
CA ALA A 11 13.05 2.46 1.06
C ALA A 11 12.68 1.64 -0.19
N LYS A 12 13.11 0.36 -0.20
CA LYS A 12 12.90 -0.59 -1.29
C LYS A 12 12.04 -1.76 -0.84
N MET A 13 11.17 -2.22 -1.73
CA MET A 13 10.48 -3.50 -1.61
C MET A 13 11.47 -4.64 -1.86
N ALA A 14 11.27 -5.78 -1.18
CA ALA A 14 12.08 -6.97 -1.40
C ALA A 14 11.95 -7.51 -2.83
N MET A 15 10.76 -7.38 -3.42
CA MET A 15 10.47 -7.74 -4.80
C MET A 15 10.02 -6.51 -5.60
N ALA A 16 10.42 -6.45 -6.86
CA ALA A 16 10.05 -5.35 -7.74
C ALA A 16 8.66 -5.54 -8.34
N MET A 17 7.96 -4.44 -8.54
CA MET A 17 6.89 -4.37 -9.53
C MET A 17 7.51 -4.27 -10.92
N ILE A 18 6.96 -5.00 -11.88
CA ILE A 18 7.49 -5.15 -13.23
C ILE A 18 6.63 -4.32 -14.20
N GLY A 19 7.27 -3.40 -14.92
CA GLY A 19 6.67 -2.65 -16.01
C GLY A 19 7.70 -2.43 -17.12
N LYS A 20 7.79 -1.22 -17.67
CA LYS A 20 8.90 -0.84 -18.58
C LYS A 20 10.26 -1.07 -17.90
N ASN A 21 10.35 -0.75 -16.61
CA ASN A 21 11.50 -1.01 -15.76
C ASN A 21 11.05 -1.78 -14.50
N ARG A 22 12.02 -2.31 -13.74
CA ARG A 22 11.77 -2.87 -12.41
C ARG A 22 11.69 -1.75 -11.37
N HIS A 23 10.57 -1.67 -10.65
CA HIS A 23 10.32 -0.67 -9.62
C HIS A 23 10.49 -1.29 -8.22
N PHE A 24 11.62 -1.01 -7.57
CA PHE A 24 11.88 -1.43 -6.18
C PHE A 24 11.52 -0.36 -5.15
N HIS A 25 11.73 0.93 -5.45
CA HIS A 25 11.54 2.00 -4.48
C HIS A 25 10.05 2.19 -4.18
N TRP A 26 9.64 1.93 -2.94
CA TRP A 26 8.22 1.86 -2.58
C TRP A 26 7.46 3.15 -2.93
N LYS A 27 8.11 4.31 -2.73
CA LYS A 27 7.54 5.64 -2.96
C LYS A 27 7.25 5.91 -4.44
N GLN A 28 7.90 5.18 -5.35
CA GLN A 28 7.73 5.28 -6.79
C GLN A 28 6.76 4.22 -7.35
N ILE A 29 6.30 3.27 -6.51
CA ILE A 29 5.31 2.28 -6.92
C ILE A 29 3.95 2.96 -6.98
N LEU A 30 3.24 2.76 -8.09
CA LEU A 30 1.96 3.37 -8.38
C LEU A 30 0.98 2.29 -8.84
N PRO A 31 -0.35 2.53 -8.77
CA PRO A 31 -1.36 1.50 -9.06
C PRO A 31 -1.17 0.84 -10.44
N ARG A 32 -0.81 1.62 -11.46
CA ARG A 32 -0.46 1.10 -12.81
C ARG A 32 0.66 0.05 -12.82
N HIS A 33 1.59 0.06 -11.87
CA HIS A 33 2.68 -0.93 -11.83
C HIS A 33 2.16 -2.32 -11.39
N PHE A 34 1.08 -2.38 -10.61
CA PHE A 34 0.40 -3.64 -10.30
C PHE A 34 -0.25 -4.24 -11.54
N ILE A 35 -0.91 -3.41 -12.34
CA ILE A 35 -1.52 -3.82 -13.62
C ILE A 35 -0.45 -4.32 -14.60
N SER A 36 0.64 -3.57 -14.77
CA SER A 36 1.75 -3.98 -15.63
C SER A 36 2.37 -5.29 -15.18
N THR A 37 2.56 -5.48 -13.86
CA THR A 37 3.14 -6.71 -13.32
C THR A 37 2.20 -7.89 -13.58
N ALA A 38 0.90 -7.71 -13.31
CA ALA A 38 -0.11 -8.73 -13.55
C ALA A 38 -0.13 -9.18 -15.01
N LYS A 39 -0.06 -8.24 -15.97
CA LYS A 39 0.03 -8.57 -17.39
C LYS A 39 1.25 -9.44 -17.71
N ILE A 40 2.41 -9.14 -17.13
CA ILE A 40 3.66 -9.89 -17.37
C ILE A 40 3.60 -11.31 -16.80
N VAL A 41 2.95 -11.49 -15.66
CA VAL A 41 2.84 -12.80 -15.01
C VAL A 41 1.56 -13.55 -15.40
N ASN A 42 0.86 -13.11 -16.45
CA ASN A 42 -0.43 -13.66 -16.90
C ASN A 42 -1.50 -13.73 -15.81
N TYR A 43 -1.51 -12.76 -14.90
CA TYR A 43 -2.54 -12.60 -13.87
C TYR A 43 -3.69 -11.73 -14.40
N PRO A 44 -4.96 -12.14 -14.24
CA PRO A 44 -6.10 -11.44 -14.82
C PRO A 44 -6.24 -9.99 -14.32
N TYR A 45 -6.43 -9.06 -15.25
CA TYR A 45 -6.61 -7.62 -14.95
C TYR A 45 -7.78 -7.38 -13.99
N GLU A 46 -8.94 -7.99 -14.27
CA GLU A 46 -10.14 -7.85 -13.44
C GLU A 46 -9.89 -8.28 -12.00
N ARG A 47 -9.03 -9.26 -11.78
CA ARG A 47 -8.69 -9.71 -10.43
C ARG A 47 -7.84 -8.70 -9.68
N VAL A 48 -6.93 -8.00 -10.35
CA VAL A 48 -6.20 -6.87 -9.76
C VAL A 48 -7.17 -5.74 -9.41
N LYS A 49 -8.07 -5.40 -10.34
CA LYS A 49 -9.08 -4.35 -10.14
C LYS A 49 -9.96 -4.66 -8.93
N ASN A 50 -10.47 -5.89 -8.82
CA ASN A 50 -11.30 -6.32 -7.70
C ASN A 50 -10.55 -6.27 -6.36
N ILE A 51 -9.28 -6.67 -6.31
CA ILE A 51 -8.47 -6.55 -5.08
C ILE A 51 -8.33 -5.07 -4.68
N ILE A 52 -8.05 -4.18 -5.64
CA ILE A 52 -7.93 -2.75 -5.35
C ILE A 52 -9.27 -2.18 -4.85
N LEU A 53 -10.38 -2.51 -5.51
CA LEU A 53 -11.72 -2.07 -5.11
C LEU A 53 -12.05 -2.53 -3.68
N GLU A 54 -11.89 -3.82 -3.41
CA GLU A 54 -12.14 -4.41 -2.09
C GLU A 54 -11.32 -3.72 -0.99
N LEU A 55 -10.02 -3.48 -1.24
CA LEU A 55 -9.15 -2.77 -0.30
C LEU A 55 -9.63 -1.35 -0.03
N THR A 56 -10.05 -0.63 -1.08
CA THR A 56 -10.53 0.75 -0.94
C THR A 56 -11.88 0.86 -0.25
N GLU A 57 -12.79 -0.08 -0.48
CA GLU A 57 -14.12 -0.13 0.13
C GLU A 57 -14.05 -0.52 1.61
N LYS A 58 -13.18 -1.46 1.96
CA LYS A 58 -13.04 -1.97 3.34
C LYS A 58 -12.08 -1.17 4.22
N ALA A 59 -11.38 -0.18 3.66
CA ALA A 59 -10.28 0.51 4.34
C ALA A 59 -10.62 1.04 5.74
N GLU A 60 -11.66 1.86 5.88
CA GLU A 60 -12.01 2.46 7.19
C GLU A 60 -12.55 1.43 8.18
N LYS A 61 -13.25 0.40 7.68
CA LYS A 61 -13.71 -0.71 8.51
C LYS A 61 -12.53 -1.47 9.11
N ILE A 62 -11.53 -1.81 8.30
CA ILE A 62 -10.31 -2.51 8.75
C ILE A 62 -9.56 -1.65 9.78
N ILE A 63 -9.43 -0.35 9.55
CA ILE A 63 -8.76 0.54 10.54
C ILE A 63 -9.50 0.49 11.88
N THR A 64 -10.83 0.58 11.86
CA THR A 64 -11.65 0.56 13.08
C THR A 64 -11.52 -0.77 13.83
N GLU A 65 -11.60 -1.89 13.10
CA GLU A 65 -11.46 -3.24 13.67
C GLU A 65 -10.07 -3.43 14.28
N VAL A 66 -9.00 -3.11 13.55
CA VAL A 66 -7.63 -3.24 14.05
C VAL A 66 -7.38 -2.31 15.24
N GLN A 67 -7.92 -1.09 15.21
CA GLN A 67 -7.78 -0.15 16.32
C GLN A 67 -8.39 -0.67 17.63
N ALA A 68 -9.49 -1.42 17.55
CA ALA A 68 -10.13 -2.05 18.70
C ALA A 68 -9.32 -3.24 19.27
N GLU A 69 -8.46 -3.86 18.46
CA GLU A 69 -7.61 -4.99 18.86
C GLU A 69 -6.25 -4.55 19.43
N ILE A 70 -5.91 -3.26 19.38
CA ILE A 70 -4.63 -2.76 19.89
C ILE A 70 -4.58 -2.91 21.43
N PRO A 71 -3.58 -3.61 21.99
CA PRO A 71 -3.45 -3.77 23.43
C PRO A 71 -3.24 -2.45 24.18
N LEU A 72 -3.71 -2.42 25.44
CA LEU A 72 -3.38 -1.35 26.37
C LEU A 72 -1.86 -1.23 26.54
N GLY A 73 -1.34 -0.01 26.42
CA GLY A 73 0.10 0.27 26.51
C GLY A 73 0.85 0.21 25.17
N PHE A 74 0.20 -0.12 24.05
CA PHE A 74 0.81 0.02 22.73
C PHE A 74 1.08 1.51 22.39
N PRO A 75 2.22 1.87 21.79
CA PRO A 75 2.52 3.26 21.46
C PRO A 75 1.55 3.83 20.41
N SER A 76 0.67 4.75 20.83
CA SER A 76 -0.36 5.34 19.95
C SER A 76 0.24 5.99 18.69
N LYS A 77 1.39 6.66 18.86
CA LYS A 77 2.14 7.30 17.77
C LYS A 77 2.49 6.33 16.64
N VAL A 78 2.76 5.06 16.94
CA VAL A 78 3.09 4.07 15.91
C VAL A 78 1.84 3.67 15.13
N SER A 79 0.74 3.38 15.83
CA SER A 79 -0.53 3.04 15.18
C SER A 79 -1.08 4.19 14.36
N GLU A 80 -1.05 5.42 14.88
CA GLU A 80 -1.50 6.63 14.20
C GLU A 80 -0.77 6.82 12.87
N ILE A 81 0.58 6.77 12.88
CA ILE A 81 1.40 6.92 11.67
C ILE A 81 1.10 5.82 10.63
N ILE A 82 0.88 4.58 11.08
CA ILE A 82 0.53 3.47 10.18
C ILE A 82 -0.84 3.69 9.56
N PHE A 83 -1.85 4.05 10.35
CA PHE A 83 -3.21 4.28 9.86
C PHE A 83 -3.28 5.49 8.91
N GLU A 84 -2.60 6.60 9.23
CA GLU A 84 -2.49 7.74 8.32
C GLU A 84 -1.79 7.38 7.00
N GLY A 85 -0.69 6.62 7.10
CA GLY A 85 0.05 6.12 5.94
C GLY A 85 -0.80 5.21 5.06
N PHE A 86 -1.61 4.35 5.67
CA PHE A 86 -2.54 3.45 4.99
C PHE A 86 -3.65 4.22 4.28
N ARG A 87 -4.33 5.16 4.97
CA ARG A 87 -5.34 6.05 4.35
C ARG A 87 -4.78 6.80 3.15
N THR A 88 -3.56 7.33 3.29
CA THR A 88 -2.87 8.01 2.18
C THR A 88 -2.65 7.10 0.96
N GLN A 89 -2.39 5.80 1.15
CA GLN A 89 -2.27 4.88 0.01
C GLN A 89 -3.65 4.52 -0.57
N VAL A 90 -4.66 4.35 0.27
CA VAL A 90 -6.04 4.07 -0.16
C VAL A 90 -6.57 5.20 -1.03
N GLU A 91 -6.37 6.46 -0.65
CA GLU A 91 -6.77 7.61 -1.47
C GLU A 91 -6.08 7.61 -2.84
N LYS A 92 -4.78 7.26 -2.90
CA LYS A 92 -4.09 7.11 -4.19
C LYS A 92 -4.67 5.97 -5.03
N LEU A 93 -5.14 4.89 -4.42
CA LEU A 93 -5.77 3.79 -5.14
C LEU A 93 -7.14 4.20 -5.69
N LYS A 94 -7.94 4.95 -4.91
CA LYS A 94 -9.25 5.48 -5.34
C LYS A 94 -9.15 6.36 -6.59
N LEU A 95 -8.09 7.16 -6.71
CA LEU A 95 -7.84 7.95 -7.93
C LEU A 95 -7.67 7.10 -9.20
N TYR A 96 -7.37 5.80 -9.06
CA TYR A 96 -7.18 4.88 -10.18
C TYR A 96 -8.37 3.94 -10.41
N THR A 97 -9.35 3.86 -9.50
CA THR A 97 -10.55 3.03 -9.65
C THR A 97 -11.65 3.68 -10.50
N HIS A 98 -11.51 4.97 -10.84
CA HIS A 98 -12.42 5.70 -11.73
C HIS A 98 -12.07 5.59 -13.23
N LEU A 99 -11.18 4.65 -13.59
CA LEU A 99 -10.85 4.26 -14.97
C LEU A 99 -11.46 2.89 -15.32
#